data_AF-A0A932K7K8-F1
#
_entry.id   AF-A0A932K7K8-F1
#
_cell.length_a   1.000
_cell.length_b   1.000
_cell.length_c   1.000
_cell.angle_alpha   90.00
_cell.angle_beta   90.00
_cell.angle_gamma   90.00
#
_symmetry.space_group_name_H-M   'P 1'
#
loop_
_entity.id
_entity.type
_entity.pdbx_description
1 polymer ?
#
loop_
_entity_poly.entity_id
_entity_poly.type
_entity_poly.pdbx_seq_one_letter_code
_entity_poly.pdbx_strand_id
1 'polypeptide(L)'
;MPGCLIGLTTNPVVRQGVHIYFLTKAPLSVALNFLLTLCIVLFVIWPKSQYLRIGSPPLTFGVLAITATLITTYLSFSYGSGSLVEGPEPDFRTWLVAQHSHVRGAFGGLTFVTTAHTVFLLALPLPLLLAASHVSGITWHAFAETCALMVVCALAYRWLGLLALCLWVPQEFLRYVVARGAFVLFVLGSAFFLPPLNPLRGLISISFGDELGQVVPLFGRQASYADVSLIIHLLLLLASYIMVRVLIKRWVRDTPVSDHARGESLGERGARG
;
A
#
# COMPACT_ATOMS: atom_id res chain seq x y z
N MET A 1 20.00 -19.27 7.23
CA MET A 1 18.76 -18.47 7.07
C MET A 1 17.52 -18.91 7.88
N PRO A 2 17.40 -20.11 8.49
CA PRO A 2 16.16 -20.48 9.21
C PRO A 2 15.90 -19.66 10.48
N GLY A 3 16.94 -19.13 11.14
CA GLY A 3 16.80 -18.28 12.33
C GLY A 3 16.06 -16.95 12.10
N CYS A 4 16.05 -16.43 10.87
CA CYS A 4 15.36 -15.18 10.53
C CYS A 4 13.83 -15.36 10.52
N LEU A 5 13.36 -16.51 9.99
CA LEU A 5 11.93 -16.84 9.96
C LEU A 5 11.40 -17.12 11.37
N ILE A 6 12.16 -17.85 12.18
CA ILE A 6 11.79 -18.11 13.58
C ILE A 6 11.67 -16.79 14.36
N GLY A 7 12.62 -15.86 14.18
CA GLY A 7 12.58 -14.54 14.82
C GLY A 7 11.39 -13.66 14.39
N LEU A 8 10.86 -13.84 13.19
CA LEU A 8 9.66 -13.15 12.73
C LEU A 8 8.38 -13.74 13.35
N THR A 9 8.30 -15.06 13.51
CA THR A 9 7.13 -15.71 14.12
C THR A 9 6.95 -15.39 15.59
N THR A 10 8.04 -15.11 16.31
CA THR A 10 8.02 -14.69 17.71
C THR A 10 7.85 -13.19 17.90
N ASN A 11 7.83 -12.40 16.81
CA ASN A 11 7.75 -10.95 16.89
C ASN A 11 6.31 -10.51 17.22
N PRO A 12 6.08 -9.76 18.31
CA PRO A 12 4.73 -9.38 18.70
C PRO A 12 4.06 -8.42 17.71
N VAL A 13 4.82 -7.59 16.97
CA VAL A 13 4.28 -6.78 15.87
C VAL A 13 3.74 -7.67 14.76
N VAL A 14 4.47 -8.74 14.43
CA VAL A 14 4.02 -9.69 13.40
C VAL A 14 2.76 -10.41 13.87
N ARG A 15 2.75 -10.93 15.08
CA ARG A 15 1.59 -11.65 15.63
C ARG A 15 0.33 -10.79 15.67
N GLN A 16 0.44 -9.58 16.22
CA GLN A 16 -0.70 -8.66 16.29
C GLN A 16 -1.11 -8.17 14.90
N GLY A 17 -0.15 -7.83 14.05
CA GLY A 17 -0.40 -7.44 12.68
C GLY A 17 -1.12 -8.52 11.87
N VAL A 18 -0.70 -9.78 11.99
CA VAL A 18 -1.37 -10.92 11.33
C VAL A 18 -2.82 -11.04 11.83
N HIS A 19 -3.03 -10.96 13.14
CA HIS A 19 -4.38 -11.00 13.70
C HIS A 19 -5.26 -9.88 13.14
N ILE A 20 -4.80 -8.62 13.23
CA ILE A 20 -5.55 -7.46 12.77
C ILE A 20 -5.84 -7.57 11.27
N TYR A 21 -4.81 -7.71 10.43
CA TYR A 21 -4.97 -7.56 8.99
C TYR A 21 -5.55 -8.79 8.27
N PHE A 22 -5.41 -9.99 8.83
CA PHE A 22 -5.81 -11.23 8.14
C PHE A 22 -6.91 -12.01 8.83
N LEU A 23 -7.08 -11.87 10.15
CA LEU A 23 -7.99 -12.71 10.93
C LEU A 23 -9.22 -11.96 11.43
N THR A 24 -9.19 -10.63 11.52
CA THR A 24 -10.38 -9.85 11.92
C THR A 24 -11.40 -9.74 10.79
N LYS A 25 -12.67 -9.59 11.18
CA LYS A 25 -13.82 -9.54 10.25
C LYS A 25 -13.74 -8.34 9.31
N ALA A 26 -13.33 -7.17 9.80
CA ALA A 26 -13.36 -5.94 9.02
C ALA A 26 -12.46 -5.98 7.77
N PRO A 27 -11.16 -6.35 7.85
CA PRO A 27 -10.31 -6.45 6.67
C PRO A 27 -10.74 -7.53 5.68
N LEU A 28 -11.23 -8.67 6.17
CA LEU A 28 -11.78 -9.71 5.32
C LEU A 28 -13.03 -9.23 4.56
N SER A 29 -13.92 -8.48 5.23
CA SER A 29 -15.08 -7.86 4.59
C SER A 29 -14.66 -6.83 3.53
N VAL A 30 -13.64 -6.02 3.80
CA VAL A 30 -13.11 -5.05 2.84
C VAL A 30 -12.49 -5.76 1.63
N ALA A 31 -11.73 -6.84 1.85
CA ALA A 31 -11.14 -7.65 0.79
C ALA A 31 -12.22 -8.31 -0.09
N LEU A 32 -13.29 -8.83 0.51
CA LEU A 32 -14.43 -9.38 -0.22
C LEU A 32 -15.15 -8.30 -1.03
N ASN A 33 -15.44 -7.15 -0.44
CA ASN A 33 -16.09 -6.03 -1.13
C ASN A 33 -15.24 -5.50 -2.30
N PHE A 34 -13.92 -5.46 -2.12
CA PHE A 34 -12.99 -5.14 -3.19
C PHE A 34 -13.10 -6.14 -4.35
N LEU A 35 -13.06 -7.44 -4.08
CA LEU A 35 -13.20 -8.46 -5.12
C LEU A 35 -14.57 -8.40 -5.82
N LEU A 36 -15.66 -8.25 -5.06
CA LEU A 36 -17.01 -8.09 -5.61
C LEU A 36 -17.13 -6.87 -6.53
N THR A 37 -16.53 -5.74 -6.12
CA THR A 37 -16.49 -4.53 -6.95
C THR A 37 -15.77 -4.79 -8.27
N LEU A 38 -14.63 -5.48 -8.24
CA LEU A 38 -13.91 -5.84 -9.48
C LEU A 38 -14.69 -6.83 -10.35
N CYS A 39 -15.40 -7.79 -9.76
CA CYS A 39 -16.28 -8.70 -10.50
C CYS A 39 -17.41 -7.94 -11.21
N ILE A 40 -18.03 -6.97 -10.53
CA ILE A 40 -19.08 -6.11 -11.12
C ILE A 40 -18.49 -5.29 -12.28
N VAL A 41 -17.34 -4.65 -12.06
CA VAL A 41 -16.67 -3.86 -13.11
C VAL A 41 -16.33 -4.76 -14.30
N LEU A 42 -15.74 -5.92 -14.07
CA LEU A 42 -15.42 -6.90 -15.12
C LEU A 42 -16.66 -7.35 -15.89
N PHE A 43 -17.76 -7.64 -15.18
CA PHE A 43 -19.03 -8.03 -15.81
C PHE A 43 -19.59 -6.91 -16.71
N VAL A 44 -19.52 -5.65 -16.27
CA VAL A 44 -20.00 -4.49 -17.02
C VAL A 44 -19.18 -4.25 -18.29
N ILE A 45 -17.85 -4.41 -18.21
CA ILE A 45 -16.92 -4.14 -19.31
C ILE A 45 -16.58 -5.40 -20.14
N TRP A 46 -17.20 -6.54 -19.84
CA TRP A 46 -16.94 -7.79 -20.56
C TRP A 46 -17.33 -7.62 -22.04
N PRO A 47 -16.48 -8.04 -23.00
CA PRO A 47 -16.78 -7.85 -24.40
C PRO A 47 -18.03 -8.65 -24.78
N LYS A 48 -19.00 -7.94 -25.35
CA LYS A 48 -20.19 -8.53 -25.97
C LYS A 48 -19.82 -9.06 -27.37
N SER A 49 -20.61 -9.98 -27.92
CA SER A 49 -20.36 -10.64 -29.23
C SER A 49 -20.10 -9.69 -30.41
N GLN A 50 -20.49 -8.42 -30.29
CA GLN A 50 -20.29 -7.38 -31.30
C GLN A 50 -18.82 -6.90 -31.44
N TYR A 51 -17.96 -7.08 -30.42
CA TYR A 51 -16.56 -6.65 -30.49
C TYR A 51 -15.73 -7.46 -31.50
N LEU A 52 -16.13 -8.70 -31.80
CA LEU A 52 -15.49 -9.52 -32.84
C LEU A 52 -15.62 -8.91 -34.26
N ARG A 53 -16.55 -7.96 -34.47
CA ARG A 53 -16.77 -7.34 -35.78
C ARG A 53 -15.93 -6.08 -36.04
N ILE A 54 -15.41 -5.43 -35.01
CA ILE A 54 -14.78 -4.10 -35.11
C ILE A 54 -13.24 -4.20 -35.20
N GLY A 55 -12.68 -5.37 -34.90
CA GLY A 55 -11.24 -5.64 -35.08
C GLY A 55 -10.32 -4.96 -34.06
N SER A 56 -10.84 -4.22 -33.09
CA SER A 56 -10.07 -3.65 -31.99
C SER A 56 -10.13 -4.54 -30.73
N PRO A 57 -9.01 -4.74 -30.03
CA PRO A 57 -9.00 -5.49 -28.78
C PRO A 57 -9.85 -4.76 -27.72
N PRO A 58 -10.61 -5.50 -26.89
CA PRO A 58 -11.47 -4.89 -25.89
C PRO A 58 -10.65 -4.22 -24.79
N LEU A 59 -11.13 -3.08 -24.28
CA LEU A 59 -10.47 -2.31 -23.21
C LEU A 59 -10.59 -2.91 -21.80
N THR A 60 -11.04 -4.18 -21.73
CA THR A 60 -11.36 -4.90 -20.50
C THR A 60 -10.18 -4.92 -19.53
N PHE A 61 -8.97 -5.27 -20.00
CA PHE A 61 -7.77 -5.29 -19.16
C PHE A 61 -7.44 -3.90 -18.60
N GLY A 62 -7.33 -2.88 -19.45
CA GLY A 62 -6.92 -1.54 -19.04
C GLY A 62 -7.87 -0.93 -18.00
N VAL A 63 -9.19 -1.02 -18.22
CA VAL A 63 -10.19 -0.50 -17.27
C VAL A 63 -10.15 -1.26 -15.94
N LEU A 64 -10.01 -2.59 -15.97
CA LEU A 64 -9.92 -3.39 -14.75
C LEU A 64 -8.62 -3.10 -13.98
N ALA A 65 -7.48 -3.00 -14.66
CA ALA A 65 -6.18 -2.68 -14.06
C ALA A 65 -6.18 -1.30 -13.40
N ILE A 66 -6.74 -0.29 -14.07
CA ILE A 66 -6.91 1.07 -13.52
C ILE A 66 -7.76 1.03 -12.25
N THR A 67 -8.90 0.33 -12.30
CA THR A 67 -9.82 0.25 -11.17
C THR A 67 -9.20 -0.51 -10.00
N ALA A 68 -8.55 -1.65 -10.26
CA ALA A 68 -7.84 -2.42 -9.25
C ALA A 68 -6.72 -1.59 -8.60
N THR A 69 -5.96 -0.82 -9.39
CA THR A 69 -4.91 0.08 -8.88
C THR A 69 -5.49 1.18 -8.00
N LEU A 70 -6.58 1.83 -8.43
CA LEU A 70 -7.25 2.87 -7.64
C LEU A 70 -7.71 2.35 -6.29
N ILE A 71 -8.41 1.21 -6.27
CA ILE A 71 -8.93 0.65 -5.03
C ILE A 71 -7.77 0.15 -4.14
N THR A 72 -6.79 -0.56 -4.69
CA THR A 72 -5.66 -1.08 -3.90
C THR A 72 -4.77 0.02 -3.34
N THR A 73 -4.51 1.10 -4.07
CA THR A 73 -3.75 2.27 -3.56
C THR A 73 -4.51 2.99 -2.46
N TYR A 74 -5.82 3.18 -2.62
CA TYR A 74 -6.68 3.75 -1.58
C TYR A 74 -6.70 2.90 -0.30
N LEU A 75 -6.92 1.59 -0.43
CA LEU A 75 -6.93 0.65 0.70
C LEU A 75 -5.55 0.61 1.36
N SER A 76 -4.48 0.55 0.57
CA SER A 76 -3.10 0.54 1.05
C SER A 76 -2.81 1.78 1.89
N PHE A 77 -3.16 2.97 1.41
CA PHE A 77 -3.03 4.20 2.19
C PHE A 77 -3.86 4.13 3.47
N SER A 78 -5.14 3.75 3.38
CA SER A 78 -6.09 3.75 4.50
C SER A 78 -5.68 2.81 5.62
N TYR A 79 -5.16 1.63 5.29
CA TYR A 79 -4.58 0.73 6.28
C TYR A 79 -3.24 1.24 6.81
N GLY A 80 -2.42 1.88 5.97
CA GLY A 80 -1.16 2.49 6.41
C GLY A 80 -1.40 3.61 7.43
N SER A 81 -2.46 4.41 7.26
CA SER A 81 -2.82 5.49 8.18
C SER A 81 -3.55 5.02 9.45
N GLY A 82 -3.85 3.73 9.55
CA GLY A 82 -4.60 3.12 10.65
C GLY A 82 -6.12 3.36 10.57
N SER A 83 -6.64 3.94 9.49
CA SER A 83 -8.06 4.34 9.38
C SER A 83 -9.06 3.18 9.35
N LEU A 84 -8.59 1.95 9.11
CA LEU A 84 -9.41 0.74 8.98
C LEU A 84 -9.17 -0.27 10.11
N VAL A 85 -8.44 0.12 11.15
CA VAL A 85 -8.23 -0.73 12.34
C VAL A 85 -9.35 -0.41 13.33
N GLU A 86 -10.22 -1.39 13.59
CA GLU A 86 -11.30 -1.27 14.56
C GLU A 86 -10.80 -1.62 15.96
N GLY A 87 -10.99 -0.72 16.92
CA GLY A 87 -10.82 -1.00 18.35
C GLY A 87 -10.22 0.16 19.15
N PRO A 88 -10.39 0.15 20.48
CA PRO A 88 -9.69 1.05 21.39
C PRO A 88 -8.23 0.58 21.51
N GLU A 89 -7.47 0.62 20.42
CA GLU A 89 -6.05 0.29 20.51
C GLU A 89 -5.29 1.42 21.20
N PRO A 90 -4.32 1.09 22.07
CA PRO A 90 -3.40 2.07 22.61
C PRO A 90 -2.74 2.84 21.47
N ASP A 91 -2.47 4.13 21.69
CA ASP A 91 -1.75 4.99 20.76
C ASP A 91 -0.59 4.20 20.10
N PHE A 92 -0.58 4.13 18.76
CA PHE A 92 0.40 3.39 17.96
C PHE A 92 1.83 3.66 18.43
N ARG A 93 2.14 4.91 18.80
CA ARG A 93 3.45 5.27 19.35
C ARG A 93 3.72 4.57 20.67
N THR A 94 2.80 4.69 21.62
CA THR A 94 2.89 4.09 22.96
C THR A 94 2.98 2.56 22.87
N TRP A 95 2.17 1.94 22.02
CA TRP A 95 2.20 0.51 21.77
C TRP A 95 3.55 0.04 21.21
N LEU A 96 4.06 0.75 20.19
CA LEU A 96 5.31 0.37 19.53
C LEU A 96 6.51 0.47 20.50
N VAL A 97 6.51 1.49 21.35
CA VAL A 97 7.53 1.70 22.39
C VAL A 97 7.41 0.66 23.50
N ALA A 98 6.19 0.35 23.96
CA ALA A 98 5.95 -0.61 25.04
C ALA A 98 6.34 -2.05 24.65
N GLN A 99 6.13 -2.44 23.39
CA GLN A 99 6.37 -3.80 22.93
C GLN A 99 7.84 -4.11 22.63
N HIS A 100 8.72 -3.11 22.44
CA HIS A 100 10.08 -3.37 21.95
C HIS A 100 11.16 -2.47 22.54
N SER A 101 12.15 -3.11 23.19
CA SER A 101 13.44 -2.50 23.53
C SER A 101 14.35 -2.27 22.31
N HIS A 102 14.06 -2.88 21.16
CA HIS A 102 14.89 -2.82 19.95
C HIS A 102 14.13 -2.37 18.69
N VAL A 103 14.43 -1.16 18.22
CA VAL A 103 13.89 -0.51 17.00
C VAL A 103 13.93 -1.41 15.76
N ARG A 104 15.01 -2.20 15.60
CA ARG A 104 15.21 -3.05 14.42
C ARG A 104 14.16 -4.15 14.32
N GLY A 105 13.78 -4.78 15.44
CA GLY A 105 12.77 -5.83 15.47
C GLY A 105 11.38 -5.31 15.17
N ALA A 106 11.00 -4.20 15.79
CA ALA A 106 9.71 -3.55 15.57
C ALA A 106 9.53 -3.11 14.11
N PHE A 107 10.53 -2.44 13.55
CA PHE A 107 10.48 -1.97 12.16
C PHE A 107 10.51 -3.11 11.14
N GLY A 108 11.29 -4.17 11.41
CA GLY A 108 11.30 -5.38 10.58
C GLY A 108 9.96 -6.09 10.57
N GLY A 109 9.33 -6.25 11.75
CA GLY A 109 7.97 -6.82 11.86
C GLY A 109 6.91 -5.98 11.16
N LEU A 110 6.95 -4.65 11.33
CA LEU A 110 6.05 -3.73 10.65
C LEU A 110 6.21 -3.82 9.13
N THR A 111 7.45 -3.84 8.63
CA THR A 111 7.76 -3.99 7.21
C THR A 111 7.22 -5.29 6.67
N PHE A 112 7.45 -6.40 7.36
CA PHE A 112 6.96 -7.72 6.96
C PHE A 112 5.43 -7.76 6.86
N VAL A 113 4.72 -7.37 7.92
CA VAL A 113 3.25 -7.39 7.96
C VAL A 113 2.67 -6.49 6.87
N THR A 114 3.22 -5.28 6.74
CA THR A 114 2.78 -4.27 5.77
C THR A 114 2.93 -4.78 4.34
N THR A 115 4.09 -5.34 4.01
CA THR A 115 4.36 -5.90 2.69
C THR A 115 3.50 -7.15 2.44
N ALA A 116 3.42 -8.08 3.39
CA ALA A 116 2.63 -9.31 3.26
C ALA A 116 1.15 -9.01 3.00
N HIS A 117 0.57 -8.08 3.75
CA HIS A 117 -0.83 -7.70 3.56
C HIS A 117 -1.06 -6.95 2.24
N THR A 118 -0.11 -6.12 1.81
CA THR A 118 -0.19 -5.44 0.51
C THR A 118 -0.14 -6.45 -0.64
N VAL A 119 0.76 -7.44 -0.56
CA VAL A 119 0.83 -8.55 -1.53
C VAL A 119 -0.46 -9.38 -1.52
N PHE A 120 -1.04 -9.66 -0.34
CA PHE A 120 -2.33 -10.33 -0.25
C PHE A 120 -3.43 -9.56 -1.00
N LEU A 121 -3.56 -8.25 -0.78
CA LEU A 121 -4.54 -7.43 -1.50
C LEU A 121 -4.30 -7.41 -3.01
N LEU A 122 -3.04 -7.44 -3.47
CA LEU A 122 -2.68 -7.48 -4.89
C LEU A 122 -2.86 -8.86 -5.53
N ALA A 123 -2.85 -9.94 -4.74
CA ALA A 123 -3.11 -11.28 -5.22
C ALA A 123 -4.60 -11.50 -5.54
N LEU A 124 -5.51 -10.83 -4.82
CA LEU A 124 -6.96 -10.92 -5.03
C LEU A 124 -7.42 -10.57 -6.47
N PRO A 125 -6.99 -9.46 -7.09
CA PRO A 125 -7.38 -9.13 -8.46
C PRO A 125 -6.69 -9.98 -9.53
N LEU A 126 -5.62 -10.71 -9.20
CA LEU A 126 -4.76 -11.36 -10.19
C LEU A 126 -5.52 -12.35 -11.10
N PRO A 127 -6.42 -13.22 -10.60
CA PRO A 127 -7.20 -14.10 -11.48
C PRO A 127 -8.11 -13.33 -12.45
N LEU A 128 -8.70 -12.22 -12.01
CA LEU A 128 -9.55 -11.38 -12.86
C LEU A 128 -8.73 -10.62 -13.91
N LEU A 129 -7.54 -10.13 -13.53
CA LEU A 129 -6.61 -9.47 -14.44
C LEU A 129 -6.05 -10.44 -15.48
N LEU A 130 -5.76 -11.70 -15.11
CA LEU A 130 -5.36 -12.74 -16.05
C LEU A 130 -6.47 -13.07 -17.04
N ALA A 131 -7.71 -13.21 -16.57
CA ALA A 131 -8.85 -13.42 -17.46
C ALA A 131 -9.02 -12.24 -18.44
N ALA A 132 -8.93 -11.00 -17.94
CA ALA A 132 -9.03 -9.80 -18.75
C ALA A 132 -7.86 -9.65 -19.74
N SER A 133 -6.63 -10.01 -19.35
CA SER A 133 -5.45 -9.91 -20.23
C SER A 133 -5.54 -10.87 -21.40
N HIS A 134 -6.02 -12.10 -21.19
CA HIS A 134 -6.26 -13.06 -22.25
C HIS A 134 -7.30 -12.55 -23.26
N VAL A 135 -8.39 -11.96 -22.77
CA VAL A 135 -9.47 -11.44 -23.61
C VAL A 135 -9.05 -10.17 -24.38
N SER A 136 -8.23 -9.33 -23.77
CA SER A 136 -7.69 -8.12 -24.39
C SER A 136 -6.44 -8.36 -25.26
N GLY A 137 -5.92 -9.60 -25.33
CA GLY A 137 -4.74 -9.92 -26.13
C GLY A 137 -3.44 -9.25 -25.62
N ILE A 138 -3.34 -9.00 -24.31
CA ILE A 138 -2.20 -8.31 -23.70
C ILE A 138 -1.00 -9.25 -23.61
N THR A 139 0.18 -8.74 -23.99
CA THR A 139 1.43 -9.50 -23.92
C THR A 139 1.86 -9.76 -22.48
N TRP A 140 2.64 -10.82 -22.24
CA TRP A 140 3.14 -11.12 -20.90
C TRP A 140 4.03 -10.01 -20.32
N HIS A 141 4.77 -9.30 -21.18
CA HIS A 141 5.58 -8.14 -20.80
C HIS A 141 4.71 -7.01 -20.25
N ALA A 142 3.69 -6.57 -21.00
CA ALA A 142 2.77 -5.52 -20.57
C ALA A 142 1.99 -5.91 -19.30
N PHE A 143 1.62 -7.19 -19.17
CA PHE A 143 1.01 -7.71 -17.96
C PHE A 143 1.95 -7.60 -16.75
N ALA A 144 3.22 -7.98 -16.91
CA ALA A 144 4.22 -7.91 -15.86
C ALA A 144 4.54 -6.45 -15.45
N GLU A 145 4.66 -5.54 -16.42
CA GLU A 145 4.84 -4.11 -16.16
C GLU A 145 3.65 -3.51 -15.40
N THR A 146 2.43 -3.88 -15.79
CA THR A 146 1.20 -3.49 -15.08
C THR A 146 1.24 -3.97 -13.64
N CYS A 147 1.57 -5.25 -13.40
CA CYS A 147 1.69 -5.80 -12.06
C CYS A 147 2.79 -5.10 -11.25
N ALA A 148 3.93 -4.79 -11.85
CA ALA A 148 5.03 -4.09 -11.20
C ALA A 148 4.61 -2.68 -10.77
N LEU A 149 3.96 -1.92 -11.65
CA LEU A 149 3.43 -0.59 -11.34
C LEU A 149 2.38 -0.65 -10.22
N MET A 150 1.45 -1.62 -10.28
CA MET A 150 0.47 -1.86 -9.22
C MET A 150 1.12 -2.13 -7.86
N VAL A 151 2.13 -3.01 -7.81
CA VAL A 151 2.89 -3.34 -6.59
C VAL A 151 3.58 -2.11 -6.02
N VAL A 152 4.31 -1.38 -6.86
CA VAL A 152 5.05 -0.19 -6.45
C VAL A 152 4.10 0.89 -5.95
N CYS A 153 3.01 1.17 -6.66
CA CYS A 153 2.01 2.14 -6.21
C CYS A 153 1.39 1.70 -4.88
N ALA A 154 0.88 0.47 -4.76
CA ALA A 154 0.26 0.01 -3.52
C ALA A 154 1.22 0.12 -2.32
N LEU A 155 2.48 -0.30 -2.47
CA LEU A 155 3.48 -0.15 -1.42
C LEU A 155 3.82 1.31 -1.13
N ALA A 156 4.01 2.16 -2.14
CA ALA A 156 4.30 3.58 -1.96
C ALA A 156 3.21 4.26 -1.12
N TYR A 157 1.95 4.03 -1.48
CA TYR A 157 0.79 4.58 -0.76
C TYR A 157 0.62 3.96 0.64
N ARG A 158 0.94 2.68 0.82
CA ARG A 158 0.95 2.05 2.14
C ARG A 158 1.94 2.72 3.09
N TRP A 159 3.18 2.96 2.63
CA TRP A 159 4.21 3.63 3.42
C TRP A 159 3.94 5.12 3.61
N LEU A 160 3.33 5.77 2.64
CA LEU A 160 2.87 7.16 2.79
C LEU A 160 1.75 7.26 3.83
N GLY A 161 0.83 6.29 3.87
CA GLY A 161 -0.18 6.18 4.93
C GLY A 161 0.46 6.01 6.31
N LEU A 162 1.46 5.12 6.43
CA LEU A 162 2.23 4.95 7.67
C LEU A 162 2.98 6.23 8.07
N LEU A 163 3.52 6.97 7.10
CA LEU A 163 4.12 8.27 7.36
C LEU A 163 3.10 9.26 7.91
N ALA A 164 1.89 9.31 7.34
CA ALA A 164 0.81 10.13 7.84
C ALA A 164 0.38 9.73 9.27
N LEU A 165 0.32 8.44 9.57
CA LEU A 165 0.11 7.93 10.92
C LEU A 165 1.18 8.46 11.88
N CYS A 166 2.46 8.42 11.48
CA CYS A 166 3.56 8.92 12.30
C CYS A 166 3.55 10.44 12.49
N LEU A 167 3.10 11.21 11.52
CA LEU A 167 3.09 12.68 11.62
C LEU A 167 1.88 13.21 12.40
N TRP A 168 0.73 12.54 12.33
CA TRP A 168 -0.55 13.03 12.87
C TRP A 168 -1.25 12.02 13.78
N VAL A 169 -0.49 11.38 14.66
CA VAL A 169 -0.97 10.40 15.64
C VAL A 169 -2.29 10.81 16.32
N PRO A 170 -2.44 12.01 16.93
CA PRO A 170 -3.65 12.34 17.70
C PRO A 170 -4.84 12.82 16.85
N GLN A 171 -4.67 13.08 15.55
CA GLN A 171 -5.70 13.75 14.73
C GLN A 171 -6.26 12.81 13.66
N GLU A 172 -7.20 11.94 14.05
CA GLU A 172 -7.90 11.02 13.13
C GLU A 172 -8.54 11.75 11.95
N PHE A 173 -9.24 12.86 12.23
CA PHE A 173 -9.88 13.66 11.19
C PHE A 173 -8.88 14.21 10.17
N LEU A 174 -7.74 14.74 10.64
CA LEU A 174 -6.73 15.27 9.72
C LEU A 174 -6.12 14.17 8.86
N ARG A 175 -5.83 12.99 9.44
CA ARG A 175 -5.36 11.81 8.68
C ARG A 175 -6.37 11.41 7.60
N TYR A 176 -7.66 11.41 7.92
CA TYR A 176 -8.72 11.11 6.98
C TYR A 176 -8.81 12.14 5.83
N VAL A 177 -8.77 13.44 6.15
CA VAL A 177 -8.81 14.51 5.15
C VAL A 177 -7.56 14.47 4.26
N VAL A 178 -6.37 14.29 4.85
CA VAL A 178 -5.12 14.17 4.11
C VAL A 178 -5.13 12.92 3.22
N ALA A 179 -5.66 11.79 3.68
CA ALA A 179 -5.79 10.58 2.88
C ALA A 179 -6.58 10.83 1.59
N ARG A 180 -7.77 11.43 1.74
CA ARG A 180 -8.67 11.71 0.62
C ARG A 180 -8.15 12.82 -0.26
N GLY A 181 -7.63 13.90 0.33
CA GLY A 181 -7.03 15.01 -0.39
C GLY A 181 -5.81 14.57 -1.21
N ALA A 182 -4.91 13.78 -0.62
CA ALA A 182 -3.77 13.21 -1.33
C ALA A 182 -4.22 12.29 -2.47
N PHE A 183 -5.22 11.44 -2.26
CA PHE A 183 -5.77 10.59 -3.32
C PHE A 183 -6.40 11.40 -4.46
N VAL A 184 -7.18 12.44 -4.16
CA VAL A 184 -7.80 13.32 -5.15
C VAL A 184 -6.75 14.10 -5.94
N LEU A 185 -5.80 14.74 -5.26
CA LEU A 185 -4.69 15.45 -5.90
C LEU A 185 -3.84 14.51 -6.74
N PHE A 186 -3.65 13.29 -6.25
CA PHE A 186 -2.91 12.27 -6.97
C PHE A 186 -3.64 11.80 -8.22
N VAL A 187 -4.92 11.44 -8.13
CA VAL A 187 -5.65 10.88 -9.28
C VAL A 187 -6.04 11.97 -10.28
N LEU A 188 -6.66 13.04 -9.80
CA LEU A 188 -7.15 14.13 -10.66
C LEU A 188 -6.04 15.14 -10.94
N GLY A 189 -5.36 15.63 -9.90
CA GLY A 189 -4.34 16.66 -10.06
C GLY A 189 -3.20 16.23 -10.99
N SER A 190 -2.67 15.01 -10.81
CA SER A 190 -1.62 14.53 -11.72
C SER A 190 -2.13 14.29 -13.15
N ALA A 191 -3.42 13.95 -13.35
CA ALA A 191 -3.96 13.74 -14.69
C ALA A 191 -3.97 15.01 -15.54
N PHE A 192 -4.17 16.18 -14.92
CA PHE A 192 -4.28 17.47 -15.61
C PHE A 192 -2.96 18.24 -15.63
N PHE A 193 -2.23 18.28 -14.52
CA PHE A 193 -1.08 19.17 -14.38
C PHE A 193 0.26 18.50 -14.68
N LEU A 194 0.40 17.22 -14.35
CA LEU A 194 1.66 16.48 -14.50
C LEU A 194 1.39 15.04 -14.98
N PRO A 195 0.90 14.87 -16.24
CA PRO A 195 0.44 13.58 -16.75
C PRO A 195 1.41 12.39 -16.59
N PRO A 196 2.75 12.57 -16.75
CA PRO A 196 3.70 11.48 -16.54
C PRO A 196 3.79 10.97 -15.10
N LEU A 197 3.33 11.76 -14.11
CA LEU A 197 3.30 11.34 -12.71
C LEU A 197 2.11 10.45 -12.40
N ASN A 198 1.08 10.46 -13.25
CA ASN A 198 -0.16 9.74 -13.01
C ASN A 198 0.03 8.24 -13.33
N PRO A 199 -0.08 7.32 -12.35
CA PRO A 199 0.08 5.89 -12.63
C PRO A 199 -1.03 5.36 -13.52
N LEU A 200 -2.22 5.98 -13.53
CA LEU A 200 -3.31 5.57 -14.40
C LEU A 200 -2.98 5.87 -15.85
N ARG A 201 -2.29 6.99 -16.12
CA ARG A 201 -1.74 7.27 -17.45
C ARG A 201 -0.65 6.27 -17.82
N GLY A 202 0.21 5.87 -16.88
CA GLY A 202 1.17 4.77 -17.08
C GLY A 202 0.48 3.44 -17.44
N LEU A 203 -0.60 3.09 -16.76
CA LEU A 203 -1.38 1.88 -17.07
C LEU A 203 -2.06 1.96 -18.45
N ILE A 204 -2.53 3.16 -18.82
CA ILE A 204 -3.05 3.43 -20.16
C ILE A 204 -1.94 3.26 -21.20
N SER A 205 -0.75 3.84 -20.98
CA SER A 205 0.37 3.69 -21.92
C SER A 205 0.78 2.22 -22.09
N ILE A 206 0.74 1.41 -21.02
CA ILE A 206 1.02 -0.03 -21.12
C ILE A 206 -0.09 -0.76 -21.90
N SER A 207 -1.35 -0.42 -21.67
CA SER A 207 -2.49 -1.13 -22.27
C SER A 207 -2.69 -0.82 -23.76
N PHE A 208 -2.34 0.39 -24.19
CA PHE A 208 -2.52 0.87 -25.57
C PHE A 208 -1.19 0.99 -26.34
N GLY A 209 -0.05 0.77 -25.67
CA GLY A 209 1.28 0.85 -26.28
C GLY A 209 1.62 2.24 -26.82
N ASP A 210 2.41 2.24 -27.89
CA ASP A 210 2.95 3.45 -28.54
C ASP A 210 1.89 4.26 -29.31
N GLU A 211 0.67 3.72 -29.50
CA GLU A 211 -0.39 4.36 -30.28
C GLU A 211 -0.78 5.75 -29.75
N LEU A 212 -0.59 5.98 -28.45
CA LEU A 212 -0.94 7.24 -27.79
C LEU A 212 0.21 8.26 -27.78
N GLY A 213 1.40 7.90 -28.27
CA GLY A 213 2.58 8.79 -28.27
C GLY A 213 2.97 9.30 -26.86
N GLN A 214 2.65 8.54 -25.82
CA GLN A 214 2.86 8.93 -24.41
C GLN A 214 4.31 8.70 -23.98
N VAL A 215 5.20 9.51 -24.52
CA VAL A 215 6.63 9.51 -24.21
C VAL A 215 7.07 10.83 -23.60
N VAL A 216 8.06 10.77 -22.72
CA VAL A 216 8.71 11.93 -22.10
C VAL A 216 10.19 11.90 -22.49
N PRO A 217 10.73 13.00 -23.06
CA PRO A 217 12.16 13.11 -23.28
C PRO A 217 12.87 13.30 -21.93
N LEU A 218 13.66 12.31 -21.52
CA LEU A 218 14.49 12.32 -20.32
C LEU A 218 15.96 12.12 -20.70
N PHE A 219 16.80 13.14 -20.48
CA PHE A 219 18.24 13.08 -20.72
C PHE A 219 18.61 12.59 -22.15
N GLY A 220 17.84 13.02 -23.15
CA GLY A 220 18.06 12.61 -24.55
C GLY A 220 17.53 11.21 -24.91
N ARG A 221 16.90 10.49 -23.98
CA ARG A 221 16.18 9.23 -24.24
C ARG A 221 14.67 9.46 -24.14
N GLN A 222 13.88 8.72 -24.91
CA GLN A 222 12.43 8.70 -24.76
C GLN A 222 12.07 7.63 -23.72
N ALA A 223 11.38 8.04 -22.66
CA ALA A 223 10.85 7.13 -21.64
C ALA A 223 9.33 7.10 -21.75
N SER A 224 8.73 5.92 -21.54
CA SER A 224 7.27 5.81 -21.52
C SER A 224 6.70 6.46 -20.26
N TYR A 225 5.42 6.85 -20.28
CA TYR A 225 4.76 7.36 -19.07
C TYR A 225 4.74 6.32 -17.94
N ALA A 226 4.69 5.03 -18.29
CA ALA A 226 4.81 3.94 -17.33
C ALA A 226 6.16 3.93 -16.60
N ASP A 227 7.26 4.08 -17.33
CA ASP A 227 8.61 4.14 -16.75
C ASP A 227 8.75 5.33 -15.80
N VAL A 228 8.31 6.50 -16.25
CA VAL A 228 8.37 7.73 -15.46
C VAL A 228 7.53 7.59 -14.19
N SER A 229 6.31 7.07 -14.32
CA SER A 229 5.45 6.83 -13.18
C SER A 229 6.06 5.82 -12.21
N LEU A 230 6.61 4.70 -12.70
CA LEU A 230 7.26 3.68 -11.89
C LEU A 230 8.43 4.26 -11.09
N ILE A 231 9.32 5.01 -11.74
CA ILE A 231 10.47 5.66 -11.09
C ILE A 231 10.00 6.56 -9.96
N ILE A 232 8.98 7.37 -10.21
CA ILE A 232 8.53 8.38 -9.25
C ILE A 232 7.84 7.74 -8.05
N HIS A 233 7.09 6.67 -8.25
CA HIS A 233 6.49 5.93 -7.15
C HIS A 233 7.51 5.11 -6.37
N LEU A 234 8.58 4.62 -7.01
CA LEU A 234 9.72 4.02 -6.31
C LEU A 234 10.44 5.04 -5.42
N LEU A 235 10.64 6.28 -5.91
CA LEU A 235 11.21 7.36 -5.12
C LEU A 235 10.29 7.74 -3.95
N LEU A 236 8.98 7.83 -4.17
CA LEU A 236 7.99 8.10 -3.13
C LEU A 236 7.97 6.99 -2.06
N LEU A 237 8.01 5.72 -2.48
CA LEU A 237 8.13 4.56 -1.60
C LEU A 237 9.39 4.65 -0.74
N LEU A 238 10.55 4.88 -1.38
CA LEU A 238 11.83 4.97 -0.68
C LEU A 238 11.86 6.13 0.31
N ALA A 239 11.40 7.32 -0.10
CA ALA A 239 11.35 8.50 0.76
C ALA A 239 10.43 8.27 1.97
N SER A 240 9.23 7.74 1.74
CA SER A 240 8.26 7.45 2.81
C SER A 240 8.80 6.41 3.78
N TYR A 241 9.41 5.33 3.26
CA TYR A 241 10.04 4.28 4.06
C TYR A 241 11.17 4.81 4.95
N ILE A 242 12.08 5.61 4.37
CA ILE A 242 13.19 6.21 5.12
C ILE A 242 12.64 7.14 6.21
N MET A 243 11.66 7.98 5.89
CA MET A 243 11.08 8.92 6.84
C MET A 243 10.37 8.20 8.01
N VAL A 244 9.56 7.18 7.73
CA VAL A 244 8.92 6.37 8.79
C VAL A 244 9.97 5.73 9.70
N ARG A 245 11.05 5.18 9.12
CA ARG A 245 12.15 4.59 9.88
C ARG A 245 12.82 5.62 10.80
N VAL A 246 13.07 6.83 10.29
CA VAL A 246 13.68 7.93 11.05
C VAL A 246 12.77 8.36 12.20
N LEU A 247 11.47 8.54 11.95
CA LEU A 247 10.50 8.94 12.97
C LEU A 247 10.36 7.90 14.08
N ILE A 248 10.22 6.62 13.73
CA ILE A 248 10.17 5.53 14.72
C ILE A 248 11.45 5.48 15.56
N LYS A 249 12.63 5.60 14.92
CA LYS A 249 13.91 5.63 15.63
C LYS A 249 13.99 6.81 16.60
N ARG A 250 13.47 7.98 16.20
CA ARG A 250 13.40 9.16 17.05
C ARG A 250 12.48 8.95 18.25
N TRP A 251 11.28 8.41 18.04
CA TRP A 251 10.35 8.13 19.14
C TRP A 251 10.93 7.21 20.21
N VAL A 252 11.60 6.13 19.80
CA VAL A 252 12.23 5.21 20.75
C VAL A 252 13.38 5.87 21.51
N ARG A 253 14.12 6.80 20.89
CA ARG A 253 15.17 7.56 21.58
C ARG A 253 14.60 8.59 22.55
N ASP A 254 13.54 9.29 22.15
CA ASP A 254 12.97 10.41 22.88
C ASP A 254 12.03 9.97 24.01
N THR A 255 11.70 8.67 24.09
CA THR A 255 10.93 8.14 25.23
C THR A 255 11.91 7.92 26.38
N PRO A 256 11.88 8.75 27.45
CA PRO A 256 12.74 8.54 28.59
C PRO A 256 12.40 7.16 29.18
N VAL A 257 13.44 6.37 29.46
CA VAL A 257 13.35 5.17 30.31
C VAL A 257 13.00 5.65 31.71
N SER A 258 11.77 6.15 31.89
CA SER A 258 11.30 6.77 33.12
C SER A 258 10.67 5.69 33.99
N ASP A 259 11.47 5.25 34.96
CA ASP A 259 11.08 4.90 36.33
C ASP A 259 10.02 3.81 36.61
N HIS A 260 9.41 3.14 35.63
CA HIS A 260 8.58 1.96 35.94
C HIS A 260 9.37 0.82 36.58
N ALA A 261 10.67 0.68 36.27
CA ALA A 261 11.56 -0.22 37.01
C ALA A 261 11.96 0.29 38.41
N ARG A 262 11.80 1.59 38.69
CA ARG A 262 12.09 2.19 40.01
C ARG A 262 10.89 2.16 40.96
N GLY A 263 9.66 2.20 40.44
CA GLY A 263 8.43 2.09 41.23
C GLY A 263 8.23 0.71 41.85
N GLU A 264 8.48 -0.37 41.10
CA GLU A 264 8.34 -1.74 41.62
C GLU A 264 9.42 -2.08 42.66
N SER A 265 10.65 -1.58 42.49
CA SER A 265 11.73 -1.82 43.47
C SER A 265 11.61 -1.02 44.78
N LEU A 266 10.81 0.05 44.80
CA LEU A 266 10.50 0.81 46.02
C LEU A 266 9.24 0.26 46.73
N GLY A 267 8.26 -0.25 45.99
CA GLY A 267 7.09 -0.93 46.55
C GLY A 267 7.42 -2.24 47.29
N GLU A 268 8.37 -3.03 46.77
CA GLU A 268 8.80 -4.27 47.44
C GLU A 268 9.66 -4.04 48.69
N ARG A 269 10.32 -2.88 48.81
CA ARG A 269 11.08 -2.52 50.03
C ARG A 269 10.20 -1.99 51.15
N GLY A 270 9.03 -1.42 50.84
CA GLY A 270 8.07 -0.94 51.84
C GLY A 270 7.21 -2.04 52.48
N ALA A 271 7.07 -3.20 51.82
CA ALA A 271 6.25 -4.32 52.31
C ALA A 271 7.03 -5.34 53.16
N ARG A 272 8.32 -5.10 53.45
CA ARG A 272 9.19 -5.96 54.29
C ARG A 272 9.71 -5.24 55.55
N GLY A 273 9.08 -4.14 55.96
CA GLY A 273 9.39 -3.39 57.18
C GLY A 273 8.26 -3.49 58.18
#